data_AF-M1V5F1-F1
#
_entry.id   AF-M1V5F1-F1
#
_cell.length_a   1.000
_cell.length_b   1.000
_cell.length_c   1.000
_cell.angle_alpha   90.00
_cell.angle_beta   90.00
_cell.angle_gamma   90.00
#
_symmetry.space_group_name_H-M   'P 1'
#
loop_
_entity.id
_entity.type
_entity.pdbx_description
1 polymer ?
#
loop_
_entity_poly.entity_id
_entity_poly.type
_entity_poly.pdbx_seq_one_letter_code
_entity_poly.pdbx_strand_id
1 'polypeptide(L)'
;MAGFVYRSPGGVVAFVNLPGRTGAVVRPVPRWGLASRSAPFPRVRLRYACHDTRRRRQVLAATELLPRDKVLKTLQTVQVAEEVAVRLVDLAIKATKNYQVVATDFFLRPNELHGMKQALESLAFVGVTSSGGYAAAERQIAAFYPKDFAPTPEQEQQVATTHCESQLLALELAGNFIFDRASHSDFLGALIGCSGLRRERFGDIIILGDRGAQVVVLKNDAETIRSSVKMVRSVTVRTRQLGSLAELEVQPPRTKTLTSVEASLRLDAVGSAGFGMSRTKMVEMIKNGDVHVNWVPVKSASRNVAEGDTITARGRGRLQVISIAITSRGRFRVELKRYI
;
A
#
# COMPACT_ATOMS: atom_id res chain seq x y z
N MET A 1 -21.27 -43.80 11.16
CA MET A 1 -20.05 -43.55 10.36
C MET A 1 -20.12 -44.42 9.13
N ALA A 2 -20.36 -43.84 7.96
CA ALA A 2 -20.26 -44.53 6.67
C ALA A 2 -19.31 -43.71 5.79
N GLY A 3 -18.12 -44.23 5.52
CA GLY A 3 -17.13 -43.60 4.65
C GLY A 3 -17.19 -44.22 3.26
N PHE A 4 -17.27 -43.39 2.21
CA PHE A 4 -17.11 -43.85 0.84
C PHE A 4 -15.63 -43.79 0.45
N VAL A 5 -15.11 -44.90 -0.08
CA VAL A 5 -13.78 -45.04 -0.65
C VAL A 5 -13.89 -44.73 -2.15
N TYR A 6 -13.14 -43.74 -2.65
CA TYR A 6 -13.02 -43.48 -4.09
C TYR A 6 -11.65 -43.96 -4.58
N ARG A 7 -11.64 -44.78 -5.64
CA ARG A 7 -10.43 -45.34 -6.26
C ARG A 7 -10.30 -44.77 -7.67
N SER A 8 -9.25 -43.97 -7.92
CA SER A 8 -8.83 -43.54 -9.27
C SER A 8 -7.81 -44.53 -9.84
N PRO A 9 -7.73 -44.75 -11.17
CA PRO A 9 -6.65 -45.52 -11.77
C PRO A 9 -5.38 -44.67 -11.80
N GLY A 10 -4.58 -44.77 -10.74
CA GLY A 10 -3.34 -44.02 -10.53
C GLY A 10 -3.22 -43.61 -9.06
N GLY A 11 -2.83 -44.56 -8.20
CA GLY A 11 -3.03 -44.50 -6.75
C GLY A 11 -2.35 -43.31 -6.04
N VAL A 12 -3.18 -42.42 -5.47
CA VAL A 12 -2.90 -41.61 -4.27
C VAL A 12 -4.24 -41.43 -3.54
N VAL A 13 -4.26 -41.62 -2.21
CA VAL A 13 -5.46 -41.51 -1.36
C VAL A 13 -5.48 -40.14 -0.68
N ALA A 14 -6.58 -39.37 -0.81
CA ALA A 14 -6.78 -38.12 -0.09
C ALA A 14 -8.12 -38.12 0.65
N PHE A 15 -8.10 -37.80 1.93
CA PHE A 15 -9.29 -37.61 2.77
C PHE A 15 -9.71 -36.14 2.74
N VAL A 16 -10.96 -35.85 2.37
CA VAL A 16 -11.53 -34.50 2.48
C VAL A 16 -12.79 -34.58 3.33
N ASN A 17 -12.81 -33.82 4.42
CA ASN A 17 -13.93 -33.73 5.35
C ASN A 17 -14.62 -32.38 5.14
N LEU A 18 -15.90 -32.37 4.75
CA LEU A 18 -16.71 -31.17 4.63
C LEU A 18 -18.10 -31.40 5.24
N PRO A 19 -18.55 -30.56 6.20
CA PRO A 19 -19.89 -30.65 6.75
C PRO A 19 -20.88 -29.77 5.96
N GLY A 20 -22.01 -30.36 5.60
CA GLY A 20 -23.33 -29.73 5.64
C GLY A 20 -23.70 -28.72 4.55
N ARG A 21 -24.40 -29.19 3.52
CA ARG A 21 -25.80 -28.80 3.22
C ARG A 21 -26.33 -29.56 2.00
N THR A 22 -27.54 -30.04 2.17
CA THR A 22 -28.33 -30.92 1.32
C THR A 22 -28.97 -30.18 0.13
N GLY A 23 -29.08 -30.87 -1.01
CA GLY A 23 -30.06 -30.57 -2.06
C GLY A 23 -29.49 -30.20 -3.43
N ALA A 24 -29.00 -31.19 -4.20
CA ALA A 24 -28.81 -31.04 -5.65
C ALA A 24 -29.63 -32.10 -6.38
N VAL A 25 -30.66 -31.65 -7.10
CA VAL A 25 -31.47 -32.48 -8.00
C VAL A 25 -30.65 -32.76 -9.26
N VAL A 26 -30.31 -34.03 -9.48
CA VAL A 26 -29.60 -34.48 -10.69
C VAL A 26 -30.63 -34.73 -11.80
N ARG A 27 -30.47 -34.07 -12.96
CA ARG A 27 -31.12 -34.48 -14.22
C ARG A 27 -30.05 -35.02 -15.18
N PRO A 28 -30.33 -36.08 -15.96
CA PRO A 28 -29.35 -36.72 -16.82
C PRO A 28 -29.17 -35.94 -18.13
N VAL A 29 -27.94 -35.92 -18.66
CA VAL A 29 -27.60 -35.41 -20.01
C VAL A 29 -27.22 -36.62 -20.88
N PRO A 30 -27.71 -36.72 -22.14
CA PRO A 30 -27.46 -37.89 -22.98
C PRO A 30 -26.08 -37.87 -23.65
N ARG A 31 -25.54 -39.09 -23.85
CA ARG A 31 -24.29 -39.45 -24.56
C ARG A 31 -24.19 -38.85 -25.96
N TRP A 32 -23.05 -38.23 -26.30
CA TRP A 32 -22.60 -38.10 -27.68
C TRP A 32 -21.07 -38.33 -27.81
N GLY A 33 -20.75 -39.38 -28.57
CA GLY A 33 -19.72 -39.49 -29.64
C GLY A 33 -18.32 -38.89 -29.48
N LEU A 34 -17.31 -39.75 -29.66
CA LEU A 34 -15.93 -39.38 -29.98
C LEU A 34 -15.85 -38.53 -31.25
N ALA A 35 -15.16 -37.39 -31.17
CA ALA A 35 -14.49 -36.77 -32.30
C ALA A 35 -13.26 -36.00 -31.83
N SER A 36 -12.11 -36.34 -32.41
CA SER A 36 -10.81 -35.70 -32.26
C SER A 36 -10.79 -34.32 -32.93
N ARG A 37 -10.27 -33.31 -32.23
CA ARG A 37 -9.45 -32.20 -32.76
C ARG A 37 -9.10 -31.22 -31.64
N SER A 38 -7.85 -30.77 -31.67
CA SER A 38 -7.20 -29.81 -30.79
C SER A 38 -7.90 -28.45 -30.78
N ALA A 39 -8.19 -27.92 -29.58
CA ALA A 39 -8.58 -26.53 -29.33
C ALA A 39 -8.19 -26.12 -27.88
N PRO A 40 -7.91 -24.82 -27.64
CA PRO A 40 -6.94 -24.36 -26.64
C PRO A 40 -7.50 -24.27 -25.21
N PHE A 41 -6.58 -24.26 -24.24
CA PHE A 41 -6.77 -24.06 -22.79
C PHE A 41 -8.00 -23.20 -22.44
N PRO A 42 -8.87 -23.65 -21.50
CA PRO A 42 -9.99 -22.84 -21.09
C PRO A 42 -9.46 -21.62 -20.34
N ARG A 43 -9.62 -20.43 -20.95
CA ARG A 43 -9.59 -19.17 -20.20
C ARG A 43 -10.66 -19.26 -19.13
N VAL A 44 -10.26 -19.35 -17.86
CA VAL A 44 -11.16 -19.21 -16.72
C VAL A 44 -11.67 -17.77 -16.72
N ARG A 45 -12.74 -17.51 -17.47
CA ARG A 45 -13.58 -16.33 -17.25
C ARG A 45 -14.33 -16.61 -15.94
N LEU A 46 -13.95 -15.91 -14.88
CA LEU A 46 -14.82 -15.70 -13.72
C LEU A 46 -16.08 -14.98 -14.21
N ARG A 47 -17.05 -15.75 -14.73
CA ARG A 47 -18.41 -15.26 -14.94
C ARG A 47 -19.07 -15.24 -13.57
N TYR A 48 -19.01 -14.10 -12.90
CA TYR A 48 -19.95 -13.79 -11.83
C TYR A 48 -21.33 -13.62 -12.46
N ALA A 49 -22.03 -14.73 -12.70
CA ALA A 49 -23.46 -14.70 -12.94
C ALA A 49 -24.12 -14.33 -11.61
N CYS A 50 -24.57 -13.09 -11.48
CA CYS A 50 -25.35 -12.67 -10.32
C CYS A 50 -26.71 -12.18 -10.79
N HIS A 51 -27.72 -12.99 -10.47
CA HIS A 51 -29.11 -12.62 -10.47
C HIS A 51 -29.37 -11.40 -9.56
N ASP A 52 -30.28 -10.57 -10.05
CA ASP A 52 -31.32 -9.88 -9.28
C ASP A 52 -31.02 -8.57 -8.53
N THR A 53 -31.41 -7.48 -9.19
CA THR A 53 -32.27 -6.36 -8.72
C THR A 53 -32.01 -5.68 -7.37
N ARG A 54 -31.73 -6.41 -6.27
CA ARG A 54 -31.26 -5.84 -4.98
C ARG A 54 -29.90 -5.16 -5.11
N ARG A 55 -28.96 -5.75 -5.86
CA ARG A 55 -27.63 -5.17 -6.08
C ARG A 55 -27.67 -3.85 -6.84
N ARG A 56 -28.55 -3.71 -7.84
CA ARG A 56 -28.76 -2.43 -8.56
C ARG A 56 -29.34 -1.35 -7.64
N ARG A 57 -30.27 -1.69 -6.74
CA ARG A 57 -30.80 -0.75 -5.74
C ARG A 57 -29.74 -0.33 -4.70
N GLN A 58 -28.89 -1.25 -4.26
CA GLN A 58 -27.77 -0.93 -3.37
C GLN A 58 -26.70 -0.06 -4.04
N VAL A 59 -26.36 -0.31 -5.30
CA VAL A 59 -25.39 0.51 -6.07
C VAL A 59 -25.93 1.93 -6.33
N LEU A 60 -27.23 2.05 -6.65
CA LEU A 60 -27.90 3.35 -6.83
C LEU A 60 -28.00 4.12 -5.50
N ALA A 61 -28.33 3.46 -4.38
CA ALA A 61 -28.33 4.09 -3.05
C ALA A 61 -26.91 4.46 -2.58
N ALA A 62 -25.91 3.62 -2.84
CA ALA A 62 -24.51 3.85 -2.46
C ALA A 62 -23.90 5.11 -3.10
N THR A 63 -24.47 5.55 -4.23
CA THR A 63 -24.04 6.75 -4.96
C THR A 63 -24.46 8.05 -4.27
N GLU A 64 -25.60 8.06 -3.57
CA GLU A 64 -26.04 9.16 -2.69
C GLU A 64 -25.34 9.13 -1.32
N LEU A 65 -24.65 8.02 -0.99
CA LEU A 65 -24.18 7.70 0.35
C LEU A 65 -22.70 7.97 0.62
N LEU A 66 -21.90 8.34 -0.39
CA LEU A 66 -20.50 8.74 -0.17
C LEU A 66 -20.47 10.26 0.08
N PRO A 67 -20.43 10.73 1.34
CA PRO A 67 -20.43 12.15 1.64
C PRO A 67 -19.11 12.76 1.18
N ARG A 68 -19.07 13.21 -0.08
CA ARG A 68 -17.89 13.83 -0.72
C ARG A 68 -17.28 14.88 0.20
N ASP A 69 -18.12 15.76 0.73
CA ASP A 69 -17.69 16.87 1.59
C ASP A 69 -17.07 16.40 2.89
N LYS A 70 -17.57 15.30 3.48
CA LYS A 70 -17.01 14.74 4.72
C LYS A 70 -15.63 14.13 4.46
N VAL A 71 -15.49 13.37 3.36
CA VAL A 71 -14.21 12.75 2.99
C VAL A 71 -13.18 13.83 2.63
N LEU A 72 -13.58 14.84 1.87
CA LEU A 72 -12.70 15.97 1.52
C LEU A 72 -12.26 16.75 2.76
N LYS A 73 -13.15 17.03 3.71
CA LYS A 73 -12.78 17.69 4.98
C LYS A 73 -11.77 16.88 5.80
N THR A 74 -11.92 15.56 5.87
CA THR A 74 -10.95 14.69 6.53
C THR A 74 -9.59 14.75 5.83
N LEU A 75 -9.56 14.68 4.49
CA LEU A 75 -8.33 14.77 3.70
C LEU A 75 -7.64 16.14 3.84
N GLN A 76 -8.41 17.23 3.89
CA GLN A 76 -7.90 18.58 4.17
C GLN A 76 -7.27 18.69 5.57
N THR A 77 -7.86 18.03 6.57
CA THR A 77 -7.32 17.97 7.94
C THR A 77 -5.93 17.31 7.98
N VAL A 78 -5.72 16.31 7.12
CA VAL A 78 -4.44 15.59 6.96
C VAL A 78 -3.48 16.31 5.98
N GLN A 79 -3.81 17.54 5.57
CA GLN A 79 -3.01 18.35 4.62
C GLN A 79 -2.74 17.65 3.28
N VAL A 80 -3.71 16.87 2.80
CA VAL A 80 -3.67 16.32 1.44
C VAL A 80 -3.96 17.43 0.43
N ALA A 81 -3.24 17.45 -0.68
CA ALA A 81 -3.50 18.41 -1.76
C ALA A 81 -4.91 18.19 -2.34
N GLU A 82 -5.65 19.28 -2.54
CA GLU A 82 -7.06 19.22 -2.96
C GLU A 82 -7.26 18.48 -4.27
N GLU A 83 -6.38 18.72 -5.26
CA GLU A 83 -6.40 18.03 -6.56
C GLU A 83 -6.33 16.50 -6.41
N VAL A 84 -5.45 16.02 -5.54
CA VAL A 84 -5.27 14.59 -5.27
C VAL A 84 -6.48 14.04 -4.51
N ALA A 85 -6.97 14.79 -3.52
CA ALA A 85 -8.14 14.39 -2.74
C ALA A 85 -9.38 14.20 -3.62
N VAL A 86 -9.65 15.13 -4.54
CA VAL A 86 -10.77 15.05 -5.48
C VAL A 86 -10.63 13.82 -6.38
N ARG A 87 -9.44 13.60 -6.96
CA ARG A 87 -9.16 12.40 -7.78
C ARG A 87 -9.41 11.10 -7.01
N LEU A 88 -8.98 11.01 -5.76
CA LEU A 88 -9.18 9.82 -4.94
C LEU A 88 -10.66 9.56 -4.64
N VAL A 89 -11.41 10.60 -4.31
CA VAL A 89 -12.85 10.52 -4.06
C VAL A 89 -13.59 10.09 -5.33
N ASP A 90 -13.23 10.63 -6.49
CA ASP A 90 -13.84 10.24 -7.75
C ASP A 90 -13.55 8.78 -8.12
N LEU A 91 -12.34 8.27 -7.84
CA LEU A 91 -12.02 6.85 -8.02
C LEU A 91 -12.82 5.95 -7.08
N ALA A 92 -12.95 6.34 -5.81
CA ALA A 92 -13.79 5.61 -4.85
C ALA A 92 -15.25 5.55 -5.34
N ILE A 93 -15.79 6.68 -5.81
CA ILE A 93 -17.15 6.75 -6.36
C ILE A 93 -17.29 5.91 -7.63
N LYS A 94 -16.28 5.92 -8.51
CA LYS A 94 -16.27 5.08 -9.71
C LYS A 94 -16.28 3.59 -9.37
N ALA A 95 -15.51 3.17 -8.36
CA ALA A 95 -15.51 1.79 -7.88
C ALA A 95 -16.88 1.37 -7.34
N THR A 96 -17.53 2.25 -6.57
CA THR A 96 -18.89 2.00 -6.03
C THR A 96 -19.95 1.97 -7.12
N LYS A 97 -19.98 2.97 -8.02
CA LYS A 97 -20.96 3.09 -9.11
C LYS A 97 -20.91 1.94 -10.09
N ASN A 98 -19.70 1.57 -10.51
CA ASN A 98 -19.51 0.51 -11.52
C ASN A 98 -19.41 -0.88 -10.89
N TYR A 99 -19.40 -0.97 -9.56
CA TYR A 99 -19.24 -2.20 -8.80
C TYR A 99 -18.02 -3.01 -9.27
N GLN A 100 -16.87 -2.33 -9.35
CA GLN A 100 -15.61 -2.89 -9.85
C GLN A 100 -14.43 -2.38 -9.01
N VAL A 101 -13.33 -3.12 -9.02
CA VAL A 101 -12.08 -2.65 -8.42
C VAL A 101 -11.46 -1.59 -9.34
N VAL A 102 -11.12 -0.44 -8.77
CA VAL A 102 -10.44 0.66 -9.49
C VAL A 102 -9.19 1.04 -8.72
N ALA A 103 -8.04 0.93 -9.37
CA ALA A 103 -6.75 1.31 -8.80
C ALA A 103 -6.30 2.69 -9.30
N THR A 104 -5.47 3.37 -8.51
CA THR A 104 -4.85 4.64 -8.88
C THR A 104 -3.85 4.43 -10.00
N ASP A 105 -3.81 5.35 -10.96
CA ASP A 105 -2.79 5.41 -12.01
C ASP A 105 -1.56 6.22 -11.57
N PHE A 106 -1.42 6.44 -10.27
CA PHE A 106 -0.36 7.22 -9.66
C PHE A 106 -0.06 6.71 -8.25
N PHE A 107 1.15 6.98 -7.79
CA PHE A 107 1.62 6.68 -6.44
C PHE A 107 1.12 7.74 -5.47
N LEU A 108 0.57 7.25 -4.37
CA LEU A 108 0.16 8.04 -3.22
C LEU A 108 1.30 8.16 -2.23
N ARG A 109 1.40 9.34 -1.62
CA ARG A 109 2.27 9.56 -0.47
C ARG A 109 1.68 8.88 0.77
N PRO A 110 2.50 8.53 1.77
CA PRO A 110 2.03 7.94 3.02
C PRO A 110 0.90 8.73 3.71
N ASN A 111 0.97 10.05 3.67
CA ASN A 111 -0.04 10.93 4.27
C ASN A 111 -1.40 10.86 3.53
N GLU A 112 -1.37 10.81 2.21
CA GLU A 112 -2.57 10.73 1.36
C GLU A 112 -3.27 9.39 1.55
N LEU A 113 -2.50 8.31 1.56
CA LEU A 113 -3.02 6.98 1.80
C LEU A 113 -3.60 6.84 3.20
N HIS A 114 -2.91 7.35 4.23
CA HIS A 114 -3.39 7.32 5.61
C HIS A 114 -4.70 8.11 5.75
N GLY A 115 -4.75 9.34 5.21
CA GLY A 115 -5.97 10.15 5.22
C GLY A 115 -7.13 9.47 4.52
N MET A 116 -6.88 8.78 3.40
CA MET A 116 -7.92 8.07 2.67
C MET A 116 -8.42 6.83 3.42
N LYS A 117 -7.51 6.04 4.02
CA LYS A 117 -7.88 4.90 4.88
C LYS A 117 -8.74 5.36 6.05
N GLN A 118 -8.33 6.42 6.74
CA GLN A 118 -9.08 7.00 7.86
C GLN A 118 -10.47 7.52 7.43
N ALA A 119 -10.55 8.21 6.29
CA ALA A 119 -11.81 8.75 5.81
C ALA A 119 -12.80 7.65 5.41
N LEU A 120 -12.32 6.60 4.74
CA LEU A 120 -13.13 5.47 4.29
C LEU A 120 -13.43 4.44 5.36
N GLU A 121 -12.65 4.35 6.45
CA GLU A 121 -12.89 3.43 7.56
C GLU A 121 -14.30 3.62 8.16
N SER A 122 -14.78 4.87 8.19
CA SER A 122 -16.12 5.21 8.65
C SER A 122 -17.26 4.79 7.70
N LEU A 123 -16.95 4.35 6.49
CA LEU A 123 -17.92 4.00 5.45
C LEU A 123 -18.02 2.47 5.28
N ALA A 124 -19.23 1.95 5.40
CA ALA A 124 -19.46 0.49 5.37
C ALA A 124 -19.39 -0.13 3.96
N PHE A 125 -19.37 0.67 2.89
CA PHE A 125 -19.61 0.19 1.52
C PHE A 125 -18.39 0.27 0.60
N VAL A 126 -17.32 0.99 0.98
CA VAL A 126 -16.06 1.09 0.20
C VAL A 126 -14.88 0.63 1.04
N GLY A 127 -14.08 -0.25 0.48
CA GLY A 127 -12.76 -0.62 0.99
C GLY A 127 -11.65 0.06 0.19
N VAL A 128 -10.50 0.24 0.84
CA VAL A 128 -9.27 0.73 0.21
C VAL A 128 -8.11 -0.16 0.64
N THR A 129 -7.42 -0.71 -0.34
CA THR A 129 -6.18 -1.46 -0.12
C THR A 129 -5.03 -0.78 -0.87
N SER A 130 -3.78 -1.13 -0.55
CA SER A 130 -2.61 -0.51 -1.16
C SER A 130 -1.45 -1.47 -1.33
N SER A 131 -0.65 -1.27 -2.38
CA SER A 131 0.64 -1.93 -2.53
C SER A 131 1.63 -1.01 -3.25
N GLY A 132 2.87 -1.00 -2.77
CA GLY A 132 4.01 -0.33 -3.41
C GLY A 132 5.01 -1.32 -4.01
N GLY A 133 4.66 -2.60 -4.09
CA GLY A 133 5.48 -3.65 -4.70
C GLY A 133 6.43 -4.38 -3.73
N TYR A 134 6.73 -3.78 -2.58
CA TYR A 134 7.42 -4.43 -1.48
C TYR A 134 6.86 -3.95 -0.13
N ALA A 135 7.09 -4.72 0.93
CA ALA A 135 6.43 -4.52 2.23
C ALA A 135 6.73 -3.16 2.89
N ALA A 136 7.92 -2.60 2.65
CA ALA A 136 8.37 -1.34 3.25
C ALA A 136 8.24 -0.13 2.31
N ALA A 137 7.47 -0.23 1.23
CA ALA A 137 7.29 0.86 0.29
C ALA A 137 6.57 2.04 0.96
N GLU A 138 7.19 3.23 0.90
CA GLU A 138 6.59 4.48 1.35
C GLU A 138 5.53 4.94 0.36
N ARG A 139 5.86 4.94 -0.93
CA ARG A 139 4.92 5.32 -1.99
C ARG A 139 4.19 4.11 -2.51
N GLN A 140 2.86 4.17 -2.49
CA GLN A 140 2.01 3.02 -2.82
C GLN A 140 0.90 3.40 -3.78
N ILE A 141 0.45 2.45 -4.58
CA ILE A 141 -0.78 2.54 -5.36
C ILE A 141 -1.92 2.07 -4.47
N ALA A 142 -3.06 2.75 -4.53
CA ALA A 142 -4.27 2.31 -3.83
C ALA A 142 -5.27 1.69 -4.82
N ALA A 143 -5.98 0.67 -4.37
CA ALA A 143 -7.15 0.12 -5.04
C ALA A 143 -8.40 0.31 -4.19
N PHE A 144 -9.42 0.89 -4.82
CA PHE A 144 -10.75 1.06 -4.26
C PHE A 144 -11.65 -0.06 -4.75
N TYR A 145 -12.42 -0.64 -3.85
CA TYR A 145 -13.34 -1.73 -4.16
C TYR A 145 -14.60 -1.63 -3.29
N PRO A 146 -15.76 -2.09 -3.77
CA PRO A 146 -16.93 -2.24 -2.90
C PRO A 146 -16.61 -3.27 -1.80
N LYS A 147 -16.90 -2.94 -0.54
CA LYS A 147 -16.44 -3.72 0.63
C LYS A 147 -16.85 -5.21 0.58
N ASP A 148 -17.98 -5.50 -0.07
CA ASP A 148 -18.48 -6.86 -0.30
C ASP A 148 -17.56 -7.74 -1.18
N PHE A 149 -16.65 -7.16 -1.97
CA PHE A 149 -15.70 -7.94 -2.80
C PHE A 149 -14.61 -8.62 -1.99
N ALA A 150 -14.20 -8.00 -0.88
CA ALA A 150 -13.12 -8.50 -0.03
C ALA A 150 -13.46 -8.25 1.45
N PRO A 151 -14.40 -9.05 2.01
CA PRO A 151 -14.74 -8.99 3.43
C PRO A 151 -13.65 -9.55 4.34
N THR A 152 -12.73 -10.38 3.84
CA THR A 152 -11.63 -10.95 4.64
C THR A 152 -10.27 -10.31 4.31
N PRO A 153 -9.33 -10.26 5.27
CA PRO A 153 -7.99 -9.72 5.04
C PRO A 153 -7.22 -10.43 3.91
N GLU A 154 -7.44 -11.73 3.74
CA GLU A 154 -6.82 -12.53 2.68
C GLU A 154 -7.31 -12.11 1.29
N GLN A 155 -8.61 -11.84 1.17
CA GLN A 155 -9.21 -11.36 -0.08
C GLN A 155 -8.77 -9.92 -0.38
N GLU A 156 -8.59 -9.09 0.64
CA GLU A 156 -8.04 -7.75 0.50
C GLU A 156 -6.61 -7.79 -0.05
N GLN A 157 -5.77 -8.68 0.49
CA GLN A 157 -4.42 -8.89 -0.01
C GLN A 157 -4.43 -9.40 -1.46
N GLN A 158 -5.37 -10.28 -1.81
CA GLN A 158 -5.53 -10.75 -3.19
C GLN A 158 -5.93 -9.62 -4.15
N VAL A 159 -6.79 -8.69 -3.72
CA VAL A 159 -7.13 -7.49 -4.49
C VAL A 159 -5.89 -6.59 -4.66
N ALA A 160 -5.09 -6.40 -3.60
CA ALA A 160 -3.85 -5.63 -3.66
C ALA A 160 -2.85 -6.24 -4.66
N THR A 161 -2.59 -7.55 -4.61
CA THR A 161 -1.68 -8.21 -5.55
C THR A 161 -2.23 -8.18 -6.98
N THR A 162 -3.53 -8.46 -7.16
CA THR A 162 -4.13 -8.57 -8.50
C THR A 162 -4.30 -7.23 -9.19
N HIS A 163 -4.59 -6.15 -8.45
CA HIS A 163 -4.90 -4.84 -9.03
C HIS A 163 -3.86 -3.76 -8.76
N CYS A 164 -3.08 -3.84 -7.68
CA CYS A 164 -1.99 -2.89 -7.43
C CYS A 164 -0.66 -3.44 -7.95
N GLU A 165 -0.20 -4.58 -7.43
CA GLU A 165 1.14 -5.13 -7.80
C GLU A 165 1.23 -5.50 -9.27
N SER A 166 0.13 -5.97 -9.86
CA SER A 166 0.07 -6.23 -11.29
C SER A 166 0.25 -4.99 -12.17
N GLN A 167 0.20 -3.77 -11.63
CA GLN A 167 0.48 -2.54 -12.38
C GLN A 167 1.90 -2.02 -12.14
N LEU A 168 2.62 -2.62 -11.21
CA LEU A 168 3.97 -2.22 -10.83
C LEU A 168 5.02 -3.01 -11.63
N LEU A 169 6.12 -2.32 -11.92
CA LEU A 169 7.37 -2.91 -12.40
C LEU A 169 8.52 -2.28 -11.62
N ALA A 170 9.60 -3.03 -11.46
CA ALA A 170 10.86 -2.50 -10.99
C ALA A 170 11.83 -2.33 -12.17
N LEU A 171 12.45 -1.16 -12.25
CA LEU A 171 13.51 -0.85 -13.18
C LEU A 171 14.81 -0.68 -12.41
N GLU A 172 15.86 -1.34 -12.88
CA GLU A 172 17.23 -1.14 -12.43
C GLU A 172 17.93 -0.15 -13.37
N LEU A 173 18.45 0.92 -12.80
CA LEU A 173 19.32 1.91 -13.43
C LEU A 173 20.77 1.55 -13.08
N ALA A 174 21.36 0.65 -13.86
CA ALA A 174 22.72 0.18 -13.65
C ALA A 174 23.73 1.18 -14.23
N GLY A 175 24.66 1.65 -13.41
CA GLY A 175 25.72 2.58 -13.80
C GLY A 175 26.94 2.42 -12.92
N ASN A 176 28.08 2.93 -13.37
CA ASN A 176 29.30 2.92 -12.57
C ASN A 176 29.44 4.25 -11.81
N PHE A 177 29.05 4.25 -10.53
CA PHE A 177 29.08 5.44 -9.67
C PHE A 177 30.25 5.44 -8.67
N ILE A 178 31.30 4.65 -8.93
CA ILE A 178 32.48 4.57 -8.04
C ILE A 178 33.16 5.95 -7.87
N PHE A 179 33.23 6.74 -8.95
CA PHE A 179 33.96 8.02 -8.98
C PHE A 179 33.06 9.27 -8.90
N ASP A 180 31.75 9.13 -9.14
CA ASP A 180 30.74 10.20 -9.01
C ASP A 180 29.53 9.60 -8.31
N ARG A 181 29.52 9.64 -6.97
CA ARG A 181 28.44 9.03 -6.18
C ARG A 181 27.13 9.79 -6.38
N ALA A 182 26.19 9.17 -7.08
CA ALA A 182 24.86 9.73 -7.29
C ALA A 182 24.02 9.66 -5.99
N SER A 183 23.39 10.78 -5.66
CA SER A 183 22.42 10.86 -4.57
C SER A 183 21.01 10.53 -5.05
N HIS A 184 20.08 10.34 -4.11
CA HIS A 184 18.65 10.18 -4.43
C HIS A 184 18.12 11.35 -5.29
N SER A 185 18.59 12.57 -5.04
CA SER A 185 18.14 13.76 -5.76
C SER A 185 18.56 13.77 -7.23
N ASP A 186 19.69 13.15 -7.56
CA ASP A 186 20.21 13.06 -8.92
C ASP A 186 19.40 12.07 -9.76
N PHE A 187 19.11 10.88 -9.21
CA PHE A 187 18.22 9.90 -9.86
C PHE A 187 16.81 10.46 -10.03
N LEU A 188 16.30 11.18 -9.02
CA LEU A 188 15.02 11.87 -9.11
C LEU A 188 15.03 12.91 -10.23
N GLY A 189 16.10 13.70 -10.35
CA GLY A 189 16.26 14.70 -11.41
C GLY A 189 16.27 14.07 -12.81
N ALA A 190 16.96 12.94 -12.99
CA ALA A 190 16.98 12.22 -14.25
C ALA A 190 15.59 11.65 -14.63
N LEU A 191 14.84 11.13 -13.65
CA LEU A 191 13.48 10.64 -13.87
C LEU A 191 12.48 11.75 -14.20
N ILE A 192 12.57 12.90 -13.52
CA ILE A 192 11.70 14.07 -13.79
C ILE A 192 12.08 14.73 -15.12
N GLY A 193 13.36 14.72 -15.49
CA GLY A 193 13.84 15.24 -16.77
C GLY A 193 13.35 14.43 -17.98
N CYS A 194 12.79 13.25 -17.77
CA CYS A 194 12.13 12.50 -18.84
C CYS A 194 10.84 13.22 -19.26
N SER A 195 10.67 13.39 -20.57
CA SER A 195 9.54 14.13 -21.16
C SER A 195 8.19 13.68 -20.59
N GLY A 196 7.57 14.54 -19.78
CA GLY A 196 6.19 14.39 -19.32
C GLY A 196 5.97 13.53 -18.07
N LEU A 197 7.02 13.05 -17.40
CA LEU A 197 6.88 12.24 -16.19
C LEU A 197 6.74 13.11 -14.94
N ARG A 198 5.55 13.05 -14.31
CA ARG A 198 5.30 13.67 -13.00
C ARG A 198 5.84 12.79 -11.88
N ARG A 199 6.18 13.41 -10.76
CA ARG A 199 6.65 12.71 -9.54
C ARG A 199 5.65 11.70 -8.96
N GLU A 200 4.39 11.77 -9.37
CA GLU A 200 3.34 10.84 -8.98
C GLU A 200 3.39 9.52 -9.78
N ARG A 201 4.11 9.45 -10.90
CA ARG A 201 4.15 8.26 -11.77
C ARG A 201 5.17 7.21 -11.36
N PHE A 202 6.09 7.57 -10.47
CA PHE A 202 7.11 6.67 -9.95
C PHE A 202 7.09 6.64 -8.42
N GLY A 203 7.35 5.46 -7.89
CA GLY A 203 7.36 5.15 -6.48
C GLY A 203 8.73 5.44 -5.86
N ASP A 204 9.19 4.49 -5.06
CA ASP A 204 10.42 4.63 -4.30
C ASP A 204 11.66 4.37 -5.17
N ILE A 205 12.73 5.11 -4.87
CA ILE A 205 14.04 5.00 -5.51
C ILE A 205 15.00 4.40 -4.48
N ILE A 206 15.50 3.22 -4.77
CA ILE A 206 16.35 2.41 -3.91
C ILE A 206 17.78 2.50 -4.43
N ILE A 207 18.69 3.10 -3.66
CA ILE A 207 20.08 3.28 -4.07
C ILE A 207 20.88 2.03 -3.70
N LEU A 208 21.57 1.46 -4.68
CA LEU A 208 22.40 0.25 -4.56
C LEU A 208 23.89 0.58 -4.37
N GLY A 209 24.18 1.73 -3.76
CA GLY A 209 25.53 2.27 -3.63
C GLY A 209 26.14 2.58 -5.01
N ASP A 210 27.29 1.98 -5.28
CA ASP A 210 28.09 2.30 -6.48
C ASP A 210 27.58 1.63 -7.77
N ARG A 211 26.63 0.68 -7.65
CA ARG A 211 26.03 -0.05 -8.80
C ARG A 211 24.89 0.71 -9.49
N GLY A 212 24.35 1.74 -8.84
CA GLY A 212 23.24 2.54 -9.34
C GLY A 212 22.02 2.50 -8.43
N ALA A 213 20.83 2.49 -9.01
CA ALA A 213 19.57 2.54 -8.26
C ALA A 213 18.49 1.68 -8.91
N GLN A 214 17.54 1.21 -8.11
CA GLN A 214 16.31 0.57 -8.55
C GLN A 214 15.12 1.50 -8.29
N VAL A 215 14.16 1.53 -9.19
CA VAL A 215 12.98 2.40 -9.12
C VAL A 215 11.74 1.57 -9.35
N VAL A 216 10.74 1.77 -8.49
CA VAL A 216 9.40 1.19 -8.72
C VAL A 216 8.59 2.14 -9.59
N VAL A 217 8.02 1.63 -10.68
CA VAL A 217 7.30 2.41 -11.68
C VAL A 217 6.01 1.71 -12.10
N LEU A 218 5.11 2.46 -12.72
CA LEU A 218 3.94 1.90 -13.39
C LEU A 218 4.34 1.20 -14.69
N LYS A 219 3.66 0.11 -15.03
CA LYS A 219 3.87 -0.63 -16.28
C LYS A 219 3.81 0.24 -17.54
N ASN A 220 2.86 1.17 -17.55
CA ASN A 220 2.64 2.06 -18.68
C ASN A 220 3.80 3.04 -18.91
N ASP A 221 4.52 3.40 -17.84
CA ASP A 221 5.61 4.38 -17.89
C ASP A 221 6.99 3.73 -18.02
N ALA A 222 7.10 2.41 -17.85
CA ALA A 222 8.37 1.69 -17.82
C ALA A 222 9.17 1.82 -19.12
N GLU A 223 8.53 1.70 -20.28
CA GLU A 223 9.21 1.80 -21.58
C GLU A 223 9.65 3.24 -21.89
N THR A 224 8.86 4.23 -21.49
CA THR A 224 9.21 5.65 -21.59
C THR A 224 10.46 5.96 -20.77
N ILE A 225 10.54 5.45 -19.54
CA ILE A 225 11.69 5.62 -18.67
C ILE A 225 12.92 4.92 -19.27
N ARG A 226 12.75 3.69 -19.76
CA ARG A 226 13.82 2.90 -20.37
C ARG A 226 14.46 3.57 -21.59
N SER A 227 13.64 4.21 -22.43
CA SER A 227 14.10 4.88 -23.65
C SER A 227 14.69 6.28 -23.37
N SER A 228 14.20 6.96 -22.34
CA SER A 228 14.57 8.35 -22.02
C SER A 228 15.78 8.44 -21.08
N VAL A 229 15.88 7.58 -20.07
CA VAL A 229 16.95 7.63 -19.06
C VAL A 229 18.20 6.94 -19.59
N LYS A 230 19.11 7.74 -20.19
CA LYS A 230 20.42 7.25 -20.66
C LYS A 230 21.58 7.72 -19.81
N MET A 231 21.41 8.82 -19.08
CA MET A 231 22.46 9.45 -18.31
C MET A 231 21.88 9.99 -17.00
N VAL A 232 22.61 9.77 -15.91
CA VAL A 232 22.34 10.38 -14.60
C VAL A 232 23.59 11.19 -14.24
N ARG A 233 23.43 12.51 -14.09
CA ARG A 233 24.55 13.45 -13.98
C ARG A 233 25.51 13.33 -15.17
N SER A 234 26.70 12.77 -14.95
CA SER A 234 27.78 12.56 -15.91
C SER A 234 27.94 11.09 -16.34
N VAL A 235 27.22 10.17 -15.68
CA VAL A 235 27.39 8.72 -15.83
C VAL A 235 26.31 8.15 -16.75
N THR A 236 26.74 7.42 -17.79
CA THR A 236 25.83 6.65 -18.65
C THR A 236 25.24 5.49 -17.87
N VAL A 237 23.91 5.41 -17.84
CA VAL A 237 23.17 4.35 -17.16
C VAL A 237 22.48 3.43 -18.17
N ARG A 238 22.36 2.16 -17.81
CA ARG A 238 21.58 1.15 -18.52
C ARG A 238 20.35 0.80 -17.69
N THR A 239 19.19 1.07 -18.26
CA THR A 239 17.89 0.70 -17.69
C THR A 239 17.56 -0.75 -18.03
N ARG A 240 17.40 -1.60 -17.01
CA ARG A 240 16.94 -3.00 -17.14
C ARG A 240 15.64 -3.19 -16.37
N GLN A 241 14.69 -3.92 -16.93
CA GLN A 241 13.51 -4.35 -16.19
C GLN A 241 13.85 -5.59 -15.34
N LEU A 242 13.44 -5.58 -14.08
CA LEU A 242 13.53 -6.75 -13.20
C LEU A 242 12.38 -7.73 -13.46
N GLY A 243 12.62 -9.02 -13.25
CA GLY A 243 11.64 -10.08 -13.53
C GLY A 243 10.50 -10.09 -12.51
N SER A 244 10.79 -9.68 -11.27
CA SER A 244 9.85 -9.62 -10.17
C SER A 244 10.16 -8.43 -9.24
N LEU A 245 9.13 -7.92 -8.57
CA LEU A 245 9.30 -6.92 -7.50
C LEU A 245 10.05 -7.51 -6.29
N ALA A 246 10.08 -8.84 -6.13
CA ALA A 246 10.83 -9.51 -5.10
C ALA A 246 12.36 -9.48 -5.33
N GLU A 247 12.82 -9.14 -6.54
CA GLU A 247 14.24 -8.96 -6.87
C GLU A 247 14.78 -7.59 -6.44
N LEU A 248 13.92 -6.73 -5.89
CA LEU A 248 14.34 -5.44 -5.34
C LEU A 248 15.33 -5.66 -4.20
N GLU A 249 16.52 -5.10 -4.33
CA GLU A 249 17.55 -5.10 -3.30
C GLU A 249 17.24 -3.99 -2.28
N VAL A 250 16.09 -4.14 -1.62
CA VAL A 250 15.69 -3.24 -0.54
C VAL A 250 16.62 -3.46 0.63
N GLN A 251 17.56 -2.54 0.86
CA GLN A 251 18.29 -2.56 2.12
C GLN A 251 17.30 -2.31 3.26
N PRO A 252 17.33 -3.13 4.34
CA PRO A 252 16.50 -2.86 5.49
C PRO A 252 16.85 -1.46 6.00
N PRO A 253 15.85 -0.60 6.25
CA PRO A 253 16.10 0.75 6.71
C PRO A 253 16.98 0.69 7.96
N ARG A 254 18.02 1.54 8.04
CA ARG A 254 18.89 1.61 9.21
C ARG A 254 18.07 2.10 10.39
N THR A 255 17.59 1.16 11.20
CA THR A 255 16.75 1.48 12.34
C THR A 255 17.52 1.28 13.63
N LYS A 256 17.45 2.26 14.53
CA LYS A 256 17.90 2.09 15.92
C LYS A 256 16.69 1.91 16.80
N THR A 257 16.65 0.79 17.51
CA THR A 257 15.67 0.57 18.58
C THR A 257 16.18 1.24 19.85
N LEU A 258 15.31 2.00 20.50
CA LEU A 258 15.55 2.76 21.72
C LEU A 258 14.48 2.34 22.73
N THR A 259 14.86 2.17 23.98
CA THR A 259 13.91 1.94 25.07
C THR A 259 14.03 3.07 26.07
N SER A 260 12.92 3.73 26.39
CA SER A 260 12.86 4.74 27.46
C SER A 260 11.78 4.39 28.47
N VAL A 261 11.91 4.93 29.69
CA VAL A 261 10.88 4.85 30.71
C VAL A 261 10.41 6.27 31.01
N GLU A 262 9.21 6.61 30.53
CA GLU A 262 8.61 7.92 30.70
C GLU A 262 7.53 7.89 31.80
N ALA A 263 7.36 9.03 32.48
CA ALA A 263 6.30 9.20 33.46
C ALA A 263 4.90 9.34 32.82
N SER A 264 4.84 9.70 31.53
CA SER A 264 3.60 9.94 30.79
C SER A 264 3.80 9.70 29.30
N LEU A 265 2.74 9.33 28.58
CA LEU A 265 2.73 9.11 27.12
C LEU A 265 2.62 10.39 26.28
N ARG A 266 3.04 11.53 26.83
CA ARG A 266 2.95 12.81 26.12
C ARG A 266 3.95 12.87 24.98
N LEU A 267 3.55 13.51 23.88
CA LEU A 267 4.36 13.67 22.67
C LEU A 267 5.70 14.37 22.95
N ASP A 268 5.74 15.36 23.85
CA ASP A 268 6.97 16.03 24.26
C ASP A 268 7.96 15.11 24.98
N ALA A 269 7.47 14.28 25.91
CA ALA A 269 8.26 13.31 26.65
C ALA A 269 8.80 12.18 25.75
N VAL A 270 7.91 11.55 24.98
CA VAL A 270 8.27 10.43 24.08
C VAL A 270 9.15 10.90 22.92
N GLY A 271 8.84 12.06 22.33
CA GLY A 271 9.64 12.65 21.25
C GLY A 271 11.04 13.05 21.70
N SER A 272 11.16 13.65 22.89
CA SER A 272 12.45 14.01 23.50
C SER A 272 13.36 12.80 23.67
N ALA A 273 12.82 11.69 24.20
CA ALA A 273 13.56 10.43 24.39
C ALA A 273 13.94 9.78 23.05
N GLY A 274 13.03 9.73 22.08
CA GLY A 274 13.28 9.08 20.79
C GLY A 274 14.24 9.84 19.87
N PHE A 275 14.18 11.17 19.85
CA PHE A 275 15.07 12.00 19.03
C PHE A 275 16.39 12.38 19.73
N GLY A 276 16.48 12.17 21.05
CA GLY A 276 17.65 12.56 21.85
C GLY A 276 17.79 14.08 21.97
N MET A 277 16.71 14.79 22.29
CA MET A 277 16.70 16.25 22.45
C MET A 277 16.04 16.68 23.75
N SER A 278 16.27 17.92 24.20
CA SER A 278 15.58 18.45 25.37
C SER A 278 14.09 18.60 25.12
N ARG A 279 13.27 18.40 26.17
CA ARG A 279 11.81 18.57 26.11
C ARG A 279 11.42 19.99 25.67
N THR A 280 12.15 21.01 26.10
CA THR A 280 11.91 22.41 25.70
C THR A 280 12.02 22.59 24.19
N LYS A 281 13.05 22.01 23.56
CA LYS A 281 13.26 22.08 22.11
C LYS A 281 12.19 21.31 21.35
N MET A 282 11.74 20.17 21.89
CA MET A 282 10.64 19.41 21.30
C MET A 282 9.33 20.20 21.32
N VAL A 283 9.01 20.86 22.44
CA VAL A 283 7.80 21.70 22.56
C VAL A 283 7.83 22.87 21.58
N GLU A 284 8.99 23.50 21.38
CA GLU A 284 9.16 24.57 20.39
C GLU A 284 8.88 24.06 18.96
N MET A 285 9.46 22.92 18.57
CA MET A 285 9.20 22.32 17.25
C MET A 285 7.73 21.93 17.05
N ILE A 286 7.06 21.45 18.10
CA ILE A 286 5.62 21.15 18.05
C ILE A 286 4.81 22.44 17.84
N LYS A 287 5.14 23.52 18.55
CA LYS A 287 4.47 24.82 18.38
C LYS A 287 4.68 25.41 16.98
N ASN A 288 5.88 25.22 16.41
CA ASN A 288 6.23 25.67 15.07
C ASN A 288 5.59 24.81 13.96
N GLY A 289 4.95 23.69 14.30
CA GLY A 289 4.32 22.78 13.33
C GLY A 289 5.32 21.89 12.59
N ASP A 290 6.55 21.75 13.10
CA ASP A 290 7.60 20.92 12.50
C ASP A 290 7.44 19.43 12.85
N VAL A 291 6.48 19.09 13.70
CA VAL A 291 6.22 17.74 14.19
C VAL A 291 4.86 17.24 13.72
N HIS A 292 4.87 16.06 13.11
CA HIS A 292 3.68 15.39 12.60
C HIS A 292 3.53 14.05 13.31
N VAL A 293 2.31 13.72 13.74
CA VAL A 293 1.94 12.41 14.28
C VAL A 293 1.00 11.76 13.30
N ASN A 294 1.34 10.58 12.80
CA ASN A 294 0.63 9.89 11.72
C ASN A 294 0.38 10.81 10.52
N TRP A 295 1.40 11.58 10.14
CA TRP A 295 1.36 12.56 9.05
C TRP A 295 0.45 13.78 9.27
N VAL A 296 -0.21 13.90 10.42
CA VAL A 296 -1.02 15.05 10.79
C VAL A 296 -0.19 16.02 11.63
N PRO A 297 -0.13 17.33 11.29
CA PRO A 297 0.58 18.31 12.10
C PRO A 297 -0.07 18.45 13.47
N VAL A 298 0.76 18.47 14.52
CA VAL A 298 0.26 18.59 15.90
C VAL A 298 0.82 19.86 16.52
N LYS A 299 -0.08 20.70 17.07
CA LYS A 299 0.30 21.92 17.81
C LYS A 299 0.31 21.74 19.33
N SER A 300 -0.30 20.66 19.83
CA SER A 300 -0.39 20.37 21.26
C SER A 300 0.67 19.37 21.70
N ALA A 301 1.61 19.82 22.52
CA ALA A 301 2.67 18.97 23.09
C ALA A 301 2.15 17.96 24.13
N SER A 302 0.97 18.21 24.70
CA SER A 302 0.32 17.32 25.66
C SER A 302 -0.45 16.18 25.02
N ARG A 303 -0.49 16.09 23.68
CA ARG A 303 -1.14 14.98 22.99
C ARG A 303 -0.48 13.66 23.41
N ASN A 304 -1.30 12.70 23.83
CA ASN A 304 -0.81 11.36 24.12
C ASN A 304 -0.54 10.59 22.82
N VAL A 305 0.53 9.80 22.82
CA VAL A 305 0.87 8.89 21.72
C VAL A 305 0.43 7.47 22.05
N ALA A 306 0.01 6.73 21.03
CA ALA A 306 -0.40 5.35 21.13
C ALA A 306 0.64 4.40 20.51
N GLU A 307 0.49 3.10 20.76
CA GLU A 307 1.27 2.07 20.09
C GLU A 307 1.00 2.10 18.58
N GLY A 308 2.04 1.94 17.77
CA GLY A 308 1.95 2.04 16.31
C GLY A 308 2.04 3.46 15.75
N ASP A 309 1.94 4.50 16.58
CA ASP A 309 2.04 5.89 16.12
C ASP A 309 3.41 6.19 15.51
N THR A 310 3.40 6.95 14.42
CA THR A 310 4.59 7.41 13.71
C THR A 310 4.76 8.91 13.89
N ILE A 311 5.82 9.32 14.57
CA ILE A 311 6.19 10.71 14.83
C ILE A 311 7.29 11.12 13.84
N THR A 312 7.01 12.12 13.02
CA THR A 312 7.99 12.69 12.09
C THR A 312 8.34 14.10 12.55
N ALA A 313 9.63 14.36 12.75
CA ALA A 313 10.15 15.68 13.09
C ALA A 313 11.03 16.20 11.96
N ARG A 314 10.70 17.39 11.44
CA ARG A 314 11.44 18.02 10.34
C ARG A 314 12.92 18.19 10.74
N GLY A 315 13.82 17.71 9.87
CA GLY A 315 15.27 17.76 10.10
C GLY A 315 15.82 16.76 11.11
N ARG A 316 15.00 15.90 11.72
CA ARG A 316 15.45 14.90 12.72
C ARG A 316 15.09 13.45 12.35
N GLY A 317 14.19 13.25 11.40
CA GLY A 317 13.81 11.96 10.86
C GLY A 317 12.46 11.47 11.38
N ARG A 318 12.27 10.14 11.36
CA ARG A 318 11.02 9.46 11.70
C ARG A 318 11.23 8.52 12.88
N LEU A 319 10.26 8.49 13.78
CA LEU A 319 10.23 7.68 14.98
C LEU A 319 8.90 6.91 15.02
N GLN A 320 8.94 5.60 15.21
CA GLN A 320 7.75 4.77 15.36
C GLN A 320 7.68 4.24 16.80
N VAL A 321 6.50 4.31 17.41
CA VAL A 321 6.22 3.69 18.71
C VAL A 321 5.88 2.22 18.47
N ILE A 322 6.70 1.31 18.99
CA ILE A 322 6.51 -0.13 18.80
C ILE A 322 5.61 -0.69 19.88
N SER A 323 5.92 -0.42 21.14
CA SER A 323 5.18 -0.95 22.29
C SER A 323 5.22 0.02 23.47
N ILE A 324 4.17 -0.01 24.29
CA ILE A 324 4.00 0.78 25.51
C ILE A 324 3.60 -0.19 26.63
N ALA A 325 4.52 -0.45 27.55
CA ALA A 325 4.27 -1.29 28.72
C ALA A 325 4.21 -0.46 30.01
N ILE A 326 3.32 -0.81 30.93
CA ILE A 326 3.27 -0.21 32.26
C ILE A 326 4.19 -0.99 33.19
N THR A 327 5.09 -0.29 33.86
CA THR A 327 5.99 -0.85 34.87
C THR A 327 5.27 -1.01 36.21
N SER A 328 5.80 -1.88 37.09
CA SER A 328 5.27 -2.08 38.45
C SER A 328 5.21 -0.81 39.31
N ARG A 329 5.94 0.25 38.92
CA ARG A 329 5.94 1.57 39.58
C ARG A 329 5.04 2.60 38.89
N GLY A 330 4.14 2.17 38.00
CA GLY A 330 3.18 3.05 37.31
C GLY A 330 3.78 3.95 36.22
N ARG A 331 5.05 3.72 35.82
CA ARG A 331 5.68 4.43 34.70
C ARG A 331 5.51 3.68 33.39
N PHE A 332 5.57 4.37 32.26
CA PHE A 332 5.44 3.80 30.92
C PHE A 332 6.82 3.48 30.35
N ARG A 333 7.12 2.20 30.14
CA ARG A 333 8.25 1.75 29.34
C ARG A 333 7.83 1.78 27.87
N VAL A 334 8.48 2.61 27.08
CA VAL A 334 8.16 2.80 25.66
C VAL A 334 9.32 2.27 24.82
N GLU A 335 9.00 1.39 23.89
CA GLU A 335 9.93 0.92 22.86
C GLU A 335 9.74 1.73 21.58
N LEU A 336 10.82 2.32 21.09
CA LEU A 336 10.81 3.26 19.99
C LEU A 336 11.76 2.77 18.90
N LYS A 337 11.33 2.86 17.66
CA LYS A 337 12.14 2.57 16.48
C LYS A 337 12.42 3.84 15.73
N ARG A 338 13.67 4.30 15.73
CA ARG A 338 14.12 5.47 14.99
C ARG A 338 14.67 5.05 13.63
N TYR A 339 14.15 5.65 12.57
CA TYR A 339 14.68 5.53 11.21
C TYR A 339 15.80 6.56 11.03
N ILE A 340 16.98 6.10 10.60
CA ILE A 340 18.21 6.91 10.43
C ILE A 340 18.61 6.98 8.97
#